data_AF-A0A5D4S2Q0-F1
#
_entry.id   AF-A0A5D4S2Q0-F1
#
_cell.length_a   1.000
_cell.length_b   1.000
_cell.length_c   1.000
_cell.angle_alpha   90.00
_cell.angle_beta   90.00
_cell.angle_gamma   90.00
#
_symmetry.space_group_name_H-M   'P 1'
#
loop_
_entity.id
_entity.type
_entity.pdbx_description
1 polymer ?
#
loop_
_entity_poly.entity_id
_entity_poly.type
_entity_poly.pdbx_seq_one_letter_code
_entity_poly.pdbx_strand_id
1 'polypeptide(L)'
;MVFVDNKRLSSVISELLKQYKALKVYLDNKRELEEKGLPRLFPTVADRHELKQLQFTQINRAIESLDPLERQIIDQKFLNPIKEKDLSIYSSMGINKDKYYKFKGQALNKIAIVLNLI
;
A
#
# COMPACT_ATOMS: atom_id res chain seq x y z
N MET A 1 3.98 -11.55 -22.45
CA MET A 1 4.57 -10.63 -21.43
C MET A 1 4.01 -9.25 -21.74
N VAL A 2 3.06 -8.77 -20.95
CA VAL A 2 2.41 -7.46 -21.20
C VAL A 2 3.43 -6.37 -20.89
N PHE A 3 3.75 -5.52 -21.87
CA PHE A 3 4.60 -4.36 -21.67
C PHE A 3 3.82 -3.29 -20.91
N VAL A 4 3.87 -3.36 -19.58
CA VAL A 4 3.28 -2.34 -18.71
C VAL A 4 4.27 -1.18 -18.60
N ASP A 5 3.79 0.06 -18.76
CA ASP A 5 4.56 1.26 -18.43
C ASP A 5 4.87 1.24 -16.92
N ASN A 6 6.05 0.72 -16.58
CA ASN A 6 6.51 0.56 -15.20
C ASN A 6 6.47 1.88 -14.40
N LYS A 7 6.62 3.03 -15.06
CA LYS A 7 6.57 4.34 -14.40
C LYS A 7 5.14 4.71 -14.03
N ARG A 8 4.19 4.51 -14.96
CA ARG A 8 2.75 4.70 -14.67
C ARG A 8 2.28 3.74 -13.59
N LEU A 9 2.61 2.45 -13.70
CA LEU A 9 2.23 1.44 -12.72
C LEU A 9 2.76 1.79 -11.32
N SER A 10 4.04 2.15 -11.22
CA SER A 10 4.64 2.56 -9.95
C SER A 10 3.98 3.82 -9.38
N SER A 11 3.52 4.76 -10.22
CA SER A 11 2.81 5.96 -9.76
C SER A 11 1.42 5.61 -9.20
N VAL A 12 0.67 4.77 -9.91
CA VAL A 12 -0.67 4.34 -9.49
C VAL A 12 -0.59 3.56 -8.17
N ILE A 13 0.31 2.59 -8.08
CA ILE A 13 0.49 1.80 -6.85
C ILE A 13 0.99 2.67 -5.70
N SER A 14 1.89 3.63 -5.97
CA SER A 14 2.33 4.56 -4.94
C SER A 14 1.18 5.37 -4.35
N GLU A 15 0.19 5.75 -5.16
CA GLU A 15 -0.97 6.51 -4.67
C GLU A 15 -1.94 5.60 -3.89
N LEU A 16 -2.20 4.39 -4.40
CA LEU A 16 -2.97 3.36 -3.70
C LEU A 16 -2.41 3.06 -2.30
N LEU A 17 -1.09 2.93 -2.18
CA LEU A 17 -0.44 2.64 -0.89
C LEU A 17 -0.47 3.84 0.08
N LYS A 18 -0.55 5.08 -0.40
CA LYS A 18 -0.83 6.23 0.48
C LYS A 18 -2.27 6.21 0.98
N GLN A 19 -3.23 5.92 0.09
CA GLN A 19 -4.63 5.80 0.47
C GLN A 19 -4.84 4.67 1.47
N TYR A 20 -4.13 3.55 1.32
CA TYR A 20 -4.14 2.45 2.28
C TYR A 20 -3.83 2.88 3.72
N LYS A 21 -2.86 3.78 3.93
CA LYS A 21 -2.57 4.33 5.28
C LYS A 21 -3.76 5.09 5.85
N ALA A 22 -4.39 5.93 5.03
CA ALA A 22 -5.56 6.71 5.43
C ALA A 22 -6.76 5.79 5.73
N LEU A 23 -6.94 4.74 4.94
CA LEU A 23 -7.97 3.73 5.15
C LEU A 23 -7.74 2.95 6.45
N LYS A 24 -6.49 2.60 6.77
CA LYS A 24 -6.14 1.93 8.03
C LYS A 24 -6.56 2.79 9.23
N VAL A 25 -6.12 4.05 9.26
CA VAL A 25 -6.49 5.01 10.32
C VAL A 25 -8.01 5.22 10.38
N TYR A 26 -8.69 5.27 9.23
CA TYR A 26 -10.15 5.37 9.18
C TYR A 26 -10.85 4.20 9.88
N LEU A 27 -10.35 2.97 9.68
CA LEU A 27 -10.92 1.79 10.35
C LEU A 27 -10.62 1.77 11.85
N ASP A 28 -9.40 2.17 12.24
CA ASP A 28 -9.04 2.31 13.66
C ASP A 28 -9.97 3.32 14.35
N ASN A 29 -10.15 4.52 13.76
CA ASN A 29 -11.07 5.55 14.26
C ASN A 29 -12.51 5.05 14.34
N LYS A 30 -12.96 4.26 13.36
CA LYS A 30 -14.32 3.71 13.38
C LYS A 30 -14.49 2.72 14.53
N ARG A 31 -13.52 1.82 14.74
CA ARG A 31 -13.55 0.88 15.86
C ARG A 31 -13.62 1.61 17.20
N GLU A 32 -12.84 2.68 17.38
CA GLU A 32 -12.88 3.50 18.59
C GLU A 32 -14.25 4.15 18.84
N LEU A 33 -14.96 4.55 17.78
CA LEU A 33 -16.33 5.09 17.90
C LEU A 33 -17.33 4.02 18.29
N GLU A 34 -17.24 2.84 17.69
CA GLU A 34 -18.09 1.68 18.02
C GLU A 34 -17.89 1.23 19.47
N GLU A 35 -16.63 1.14 19.93
CA GLU A 35 -16.29 0.82 21.32
C GLU A 35 -16.85 1.83 22.33
N LYS A 36 -16.96 3.10 21.94
CA LYS A 36 -17.52 4.18 22.77
C LYS A 36 -19.03 4.38 22.59
N GLY A 37 -19.68 3.59 21.74
CA GLY A 37 -21.11 3.75 21.42
C GLY A 37 -21.45 5.10 20.76
N LEU A 38 -20.48 5.75 20.14
CA LEU A 38 -20.66 7.07 19.51
C LEU A 38 -20.97 6.90 18.02
N PRO A 39 -22.09 7.45 17.51
CA PRO A 39 -22.46 7.28 16.11
C PRO A 39 -21.55 8.08 15.16
N ARG A 40 -21.03 9.24 15.59
CA ARG A 40 -20.10 10.08 14.81
C ARG A 40 -19.37 11.08 15.71
N LEU A 41 -18.15 11.45 15.31
CA LEU A 41 -17.38 12.54 15.93
C LEU A 41 -17.35 13.82 15.07
N PHE A 42 -17.43 13.67 13.75
CA PHE A 42 -17.33 14.77 12.79
C PHE A 42 -18.49 14.74 11.77
N PRO A 43 -18.87 15.88 11.16
CA PRO A 43 -19.82 15.91 10.06
C PRO A 43 -19.26 15.17 8.84
N THR A 44 -20.12 14.42 8.14
CA THR A 44 -19.73 13.62 6.97
C THR A 44 -20.20 14.28 5.69
N VAL A 45 -19.26 14.52 4.77
CA VAL A 45 -19.55 15.11 3.44
C VAL A 45 -20.04 14.06 2.46
N ALA A 46 -19.53 12.83 2.55
CA ALA A 46 -19.99 11.68 1.79
C ALA A 46 -19.68 10.40 2.57
N ASP A 47 -20.73 9.64 2.90
CA ASP A 47 -20.55 8.33 3.53
C ASP A 47 -20.38 7.26 2.46
N ARG A 48 -19.23 6.57 2.51
CA ARG A 48 -18.87 5.45 1.64
C ARG A 48 -18.15 4.38 2.45
N HIS A 49 -18.70 4.07 3.62
CA HIS A 49 -18.08 3.20 4.59
C HIS A 49 -17.70 1.82 4.03
N GLU A 50 -18.65 1.12 3.41
CA GLU A 50 -18.44 -0.23 2.86
C GLU A 50 -17.35 -0.25 1.78
N LEU A 51 -17.34 0.76 0.90
CA LEU A 51 -16.32 0.88 -0.13
C LEU A 51 -14.92 1.08 0.47
N LYS A 52 -14.80 1.92 1.50
CA LYS A 52 -13.52 2.16 2.21
C LYS A 52 -13.00 0.89 2.88
N GLN A 53 -13.89 0.13 3.52
CA GLN A 53 -13.55 -1.18 4.10
C GLN A 53 -13.08 -2.16 3.03
N LEU A 54 -13.84 -2.30 1.94
CA LEU A 54 -13.48 -3.22 0.87
C LEU A 54 -12.14 -2.86 0.22
N GLN A 55 -11.91 -1.58 -0.04
CA GLN A 55 -10.62 -1.07 -0.54
C GLN A 55 -9.48 -1.41 0.40
N PHE A 56 -9.65 -1.17 1.71
CA PHE A 56 -8.64 -1.52 2.71
C PHE A 56 -8.34 -3.02 2.66
N THR A 57 -9.36 -3.86 2.72
CA THR A 57 -9.21 -5.32 2.75
C THR A 57 -8.49 -5.84 1.51
N GLN A 58 -8.85 -5.35 0.32
CA GLN A 58 -8.19 -5.78 -0.92
C GLN A 58 -6.73 -5.34 -0.98
N ILE A 59 -6.43 -4.09 -0.62
CA ILE A 59 -5.04 -3.60 -0.62
C ILE A 59 -4.22 -4.33 0.45
N ASN A 60 -4.78 -4.58 1.64
CA ASN A 60 -4.09 -5.34 2.70
C ASN A 60 -3.73 -6.75 2.22
N ARG A 61 -4.69 -7.46 1.61
CA ARG A 61 -4.45 -8.81 1.05
C ARG A 61 -3.39 -8.79 -0.06
N ALA A 62 -3.38 -7.76 -0.90
CA ALA A 62 -2.35 -7.60 -1.93
C ALA A 62 -0.95 -7.45 -1.30
N ILE A 63 -0.81 -6.66 -0.23
CA ILE A 63 0.45 -6.52 0.50
C ILE A 63 0.85 -7.82 1.21
N GLU A 64 -0.11 -8.52 1.83
CA GLU A 64 0.12 -9.81 2.51
C GLU A 64 0.50 -10.94 1.57
N SER A 65 0.13 -10.85 0.29
CA SER A 65 0.50 -11.83 -0.74
C SER A 65 1.96 -11.75 -1.20
N LEU A 66 2.69 -10.72 -0.78
CA LEU A 66 4.08 -10.50 -1.16
C LEU A 66 5.04 -11.37 -0.36
N ASP A 67 6.14 -11.76 -1.00
CA ASP A 67 7.23 -12.46 -0.30
C ASP A 67 7.89 -11.51 0.72
N PRO A 68 8.53 -12.02 1.80
CA PRO A 68 9.06 -11.16 2.87
C PRO A 68 9.97 -10.03 2.38
N LEU A 69 10.84 -10.32 1.39
CA LEU A 69 11.75 -9.32 0.82
C LEU A 69 11.00 -8.27 -0.02
N GLU A 70 9.99 -8.68 -0.78
CA GLU A 70 9.14 -7.78 -1.57
C GLU A 70 8.34 -6.86 -0.65
N ARG A 71 7.74 -7.44 0.39
CA ARG A 71 6.98 -6.70 1.41
C ARG A 71 7.86 -5.68 2.12
N GLN A 72 9.07 -6.05 2.52
CA GLN A 72 10.02 -5.13 3.15
C GLN A 72 10.37 -3.95 2.22
N ILE A 73 10.55 -4.19 0.92
CA ILE A 73 10.76 -3.12 -0.07
C ILE A 73 9.54 -2.21 -0.16
N ILE A 74 8.33 -2.77 -0.20
CA ILE A 74 7.09 -1.99 -0.24
C ILE A 74 6.94 -1.13 1.03
N ASP A 75 7.20 -1.72 2.18
CA ASP A 75 7.14 -1.06 3.48
C ASP A 75 8.11 0.12 3.53
N GLN A 76 9.39 -0.10 3.23
CA GLN A 76 10.40 0.96 3.30
C GLN A 76 10.21 2.03 2.22
N LYS A 77 9.79 1.67 1.01
CA LYS A 77 9.72 2.62 -0.10
C LYS A 77 8.44 3.45 -0.14
N PHE A 78 7.30 2.83 0.19
CA PHE A 78 5.97 3.43 -0.02
C PHE A 78 5.20 3.61 1.29
N LEU A 79 5.37 2.70 2.25
CA LEU A 79 4.65 2.77 3.53
C LEU A 79 5.43 3.46 4.66
N ASN A 80 6.72 3.73 4.49
CA ASN A 80 7.48 4.57 5.42
C ASN A 80 7.01 6.03 5.30
N PRO A 81 6.75 6.76 6.40
CA PRO A 81 6.54 8.21 6.35
C PRO A 81 7.76 8.98 5.83
N ILE A 82 8.97 8.46 6.02
CA ILE A 82 10.21 9.07 5.55
C ILE A 82 10.48 8.65 4.10
N LYS A 83 10.60 9.63 3.21
CA LYS A 83 10.87 9.38 1.80
C LYS A 83 12.36 9.16 1.58
N GLU A 84 12.79 7.91 1.70
CA GLU A 84 14.18 7.52 1.44
C GLU A 84 14.49 7.34 -0.06
N LYS A 85 15.76 7.59 -0.40
CA LYS A 85 16.30 7.30 -1.73
C LYS A 85 16.45 5.79 -1.88
N ASP A 86 16.27 5.28 -3.09
CA ASP A 86 16.40 3.84 -3.38
C ASP A 86 17.77 3.30 -2.92
N LEU A 87 18.85 4.10 -3.07
CA LEU A 87 20.19 3.79 -2.54
C LEU A 87 20.21 3.53 -1.04
N SER A 88 19.61 4.40 -0.24
CA SER A 88 19.54 4.24 1.21
C SER A 88 18.78 2.98 1.61
N ILE A 89 17.68 2.68 0.89
CA ILE A 89 16.84 1.52 1.13
C ILE A 89 17.61 0.22 0.88
N TYR A 90 18.13 0.00 -0.33
CA TYR A 90 18.82 -1.27 -0.60
C TYR A 90 20.13 -1.42 0.20
N SER A 91 20.80 -0.31 0.53
CA SER A 91 21.99 -0.34 1.39
C SER A 91 21.65 -0.74 2.82
N SER A 92 20.57 -0.20 3.41
CA SER A 92 20.12 -0.57 4.76
C SER A 92 19.59 -2.00 4.82
N MET A 93 19.03 -2.49 3.71
CA MET A 93 18.59 -3.89 3.56
C MET A 93 19.74 -4.87 3.29
N GLY A 94 20.96 -4.39 3.04
CA GLY A 94 22.11 -5.25 2.70
C GLY A 94 21.96 -6.00 1.37
N ILE A 95 21.19 -5.46 0.42
CA ILE A 95 21.00 -6.06 -0.92
C ILE A 95 21.58 -5.17 -2.01
N ASN A 96 22.03 -5.79 -3.10
CA ASN A 96 22.53 -5.03 -4.25
C ASN A 96 21.38 -4.36 -5.05
N LYS A 97 21.78 -3.40 -5.87
CA LYS A 97 20.89 -2.60 -6.72
C LYS A 97 19.98 -3.47 -7.61
N ASP A 98 20.54 -4.48 -8.27
CA ASP A 98 19.80 -5.28 -9.25
C ASP A 98 18.74 -6.14 -8.57
N LYS A 99 19.09 -6.75 -7.43
CA LYS A 99 18.17 -7.50 -6.59
C LYS A 99 17.02 -6.59 -6.12
N TYR A 100 17.34 -5.38 -5.65
CA TYR A 100 16.34 -4.40 -5.25
C TYR A 100 15.34 -4.08 -6.37
N TYR A 101 15.80 -3.68 -7.55
CA TYR A 101 14.89 -3.31 -8.66
C TYR A 101 14.10 -4.50 -9.19
N LYS A 102 14.67 -5.70 -9.18
CA LYS A 102 13.96 -6.94 -9.53
C LYS A 102 12.79 -7.20 -8.57
N PHE A 103 13.05 -7.28 -7.27
CA PHE A 103 12.00 -7.58 -6.29
C PHE A 103 11.00 -6.43 -6.15
N LYS A 104 11.43 -5.17 -6.28
CA LYS A 104 10.53 -4.02 -6.36
C LYS A 104 9.56 -4.15 -7.54
N GLY A 105 10.06 -4.47 -8.74
CA GLY A 105 9.22 -4.66 -9.92
C GLY A 105 8.26 -5.84 -9.78
N GLN A 106 8.72 -6.96 -9.21
CA GLN A 106 7.89 -8.13 -8.91
C GLN A 106 6.76 -7.79 -7.93
N ALA A 107 7.07 -7.09 -6.84
CA ALA A 107 6.09 -6.66 -5.85
C ALA A 107 5.01 -5.77 -6.47
N LEU A 108 5.42 -4.78 -7.27
CA LEU A 108 4.49 -3.89 -7.96
C LEU A 108 3.59 -4.66 -8.93
N ASN A 109 4.13 -5.60 -9.71
CA ASN A 109 3.33 -6.43 -10.61
C ASN A 109 2.36 -7.35 -9.86
N LYS A 110 2.77 -7.97 -8.74
CA LYS A 110 1.88 -8.80 -7.93
C LYS A 110 0.72 -7.98 -7.37
N ILE A 111 0.99 -6.80 -6.82
CA ILE A 111 -0.05 -5.86 -6.37
C ILE A 111 -0.99 -5.51 -7.53
N ALA A 112 -0.44 -5.21 -8.71
CA ALA A 112 -1.22 -4.86 -9.88
C ALA A 112 -2.18 -5.99 -10.30
N ILE A 113 -1.71 -7.24 -10.31
CA ILE A 113 -2.52 -8.41 -10.65
C ILE A 113 -3.62 -8.63 -9.61
N VAL A 114 -3.27 -8.61 -8.31
CA VAL A 114 -4.24 -8.86 -7.23
C VAL A 114 -5.34 -7.80 -7.22
N LEU A 115 -5.00 -6.55 -7.53
CA LEU A 115 -5.94 -5.43 -7.59
C LEU A 115 -6.55 -5.20 -8.98
N ASN A 116 -6.30 -6.12 -9.93
CA ASN A 116 -6.84 -6.07 -11.29
C ASN A 116 -6.56 -4.73 -12.03
N LEU A 117 -5.32 -4.26 -11.95
CA LEU A 117 -4.83 -3.05 -12.63
C LEU A 117 -4.23 -3.35 -14.02
N ILE A 118 -3.93 -4.62 -14.30
CA ILE A 118 -3.32 -5.14 -15.53
C ILE A 118 -3.86 -6.53 -15.89
#